data_AF-A0A2V9BJY9-F1
#
_entry.id   AF-A0A2V9BJY9-F1
#
_cell.length_a   1.000
_cell.length_b   1.000
_cell.length_c   1.000
_cell.angle_alpha   90.00
_cell.angle_beta   90.00
_cell.angle_gamma   90.00
#
_symmetry.space_group_name_H-M   'P 1'
#
loop_
_entity.id
_entity.type
_entity.pdbx_description
1 polymer ?
#
loop_
_entity_poly.entity_id
_entity_poly.type
_entity_poly.pdbx_seq_one_letter_code
_entity_poly.pdbx_strand_id
1 'polypeptide(L)'
;MNLAKELEASLKEFLAAGLVDLHENGGRTSFASGLSWEVRGDGEKPLLHLWAERFNVTRRVLAITDYSEQRLVLAVERFGRAKPERLEFARREFERGARQLSRKEFCEQLRALLAEQFPDDTVESLTISADLGHSLSGNYARGLLRRGSVRYAVLAAPPGESSDTTDNCLTFALLWLSRARQSHAGGTIAGLRVILPKNTARTVAHRFAALDSRLAIGLYEHEPMLNVLERIDPRSAGNVDTWLVPARESESLLQRARQSLDTIIGTEPDSISLHPAVQTREVWLRFRGLSFACWNDGRIYFGIGECRRELKTTSQKDLKQLLEDLARYRHPLATDARHALYRAQPERWLES
;
A
#
# COMPACT_ATOMS: atom_id res chain seq x y z
N MET A 1 32.53 33.89 7.03
CA MET A 1 31.10 33.48 7.09
C MET A 1 30.85 32.92 8.48
N ASN A 2 29.79 33.34 9.16
CA ASN A 2 29.46 32.83 10.50
C ASN A 2 28.59 31.58 10.31
N LEU A 3 29.20 30.39 10.44
CA LEU A 3 28.54 29.09 10.23
C LEU A 3 27.34 28.91 11.16
N ALA A 4 27.35 29.48 12.36
CA ALA A 4 26.20 29.43 13.27
C ALA A 4 24.97 30.13 12.68
N LYS A 5 25.14 31.33 12.12
CA LYS A 5 24.03 32.08 11.49
C LYS A 5 23.50 31.40 10.23
N GLU A 6 24.40 30.83 9.43
CA GLU A 6 24.05 30.08 8.24
C GLU A 6 23.27 28.81 8.59
N LEU A 7 23.74 28.06 9.59
CA LEU A 7 23.07 26.88 10.12
C LEU A 7 21.68 27.19 10.69
N GLU A 8 21.54 28.25 11.47
CA GLU A 8 20.24 28.70 12.00
C GLU A 8 19.25 29.04 10.87
N ALA A 9 19.70 29.77 9.85
CA ALA A 9 18.87 30.12 8.70
C ALA A 9 18.45 28.87 7.92
N SER A 10 19.38 27.98 7.61
CA SER A 10 19.12 26.71 6.91
C SER A 10 18.17 25.81 7.70
N LEU A 11 18.35 25.65 9.01
CA LEU A 11 17.45 24.82 9.84
C LEU A 11 16.05 25.43 9.93
N LYS A 12 15.96 26.75 10.09
CA LYS A 12 14.67 27.44 10.17
C LYS A 12 13.88 27.32 8.87
N GLU A 13 14.52 27.52 7.72
CA GLU A 13 13.89 27.35 6.42
C GLU A 13 13.54 25.87 6.16
N PHE A 14 14.46 24.96 6.46
CA PHE A 14 14.28 23.53 6.17
C PHE A 14 13.17 22.89 7.00
N LEU A 15 13.07 23.25 8.29
CA LEU A 15 12.06 22.71 9.22
C LEU A 15 10.72 23.43 9.17
N ALA A 16 10.64 24.64 8.61
CA ALA A 16 9.36 25.35 8.43
C ALA A 16 8.46 24.70 7.37
N ALA A 17 9.03 23.91 6.46
CA ALA A 17 8.33 23.36 5.31
C ALA A 17 7.58 22.05 5.56
N GLY A 18 7.75 21.38 6.70
CA GLY A 18 6.96 20.18 7.02
C GLY A 18 7.65 19.16 7.92
N LEU A 19 7.21 17.91 7.82
CA LEU A 19 7.76 16.78 8.58
C LEU A 19 9.16 16.42 8.07
N VAL A 20 10.10 16.20 8.99
CA VAL A 20 11.50 15.93 8.67
C VAL A 20 11.98 14.68 9.40
N ASP A 21 12.73 13.86 8.68
CA ASP A 21 13.44 12.70 9.22
C ASP A 21 14.92 13.01 9.39
N LEU A 22 15.51 12.50 10.48
CA LEU A 22 16.91 12.67 10.80
C LEU A 22 17.65 11.35 10.63
N HIS A 23 18.70 11.36 9.81
CA HIS A 23 19.58 10.23 9.59
C HIS A 23 20.96 10.53 10.18
N GLU A 24 21.44 9.66 11.07
CA GLU A 24 22.81 9.72 11.57
C GLU A 24 23.53 8.41 11.22
N ASN A 25 24.55 8.50 10.35
CA ASN A 25 25.32 7.33 9.87
C ASN A 25 24.47 6.13 9.38
N GLY A 26 23.31 6.39 8.76
CA GLY A 26 22.40 5.36 8.24
C GLY A 26 21.36 4.84 9.25
N GLY A 27 21.40 5.27 10.51
CA GLY A 27 20.31 5.06 11.47
C GLY A 27 19.22 6.12 11.27
N ARG A 28 18.00 5.69 10.96
CA ARG A 28 16.84 6.58 10.74
C ARG A 28 16.11 6.85 12.04
N THR A 29 15.96 8.13 12.39
CA THR A 29 15.07 8.59 13.45
C THR A 29 14.02 9.51 12.82
N SER A 30 12.79 9.01 12.73
CA SER A 30 11.68 9.72 12.12
C SER A 30 10.92 10.53 13.17
N PHE A 31 10.67 11.82 12.91
CA PHE A 31 9.90 12.67 13.82
C PHE A 31 8.51 12.96 13.26
N ALA A 32 7.48 12.37 13.88
CA ALA A 32 6.08 12.56 13.46
C ALA A 32 5.57 14.00 13.64
N SER A 33 6.13 14.72 14.62
CA SER A 33 6.00 16.16 14.87
C SER A 33 6.79 16.48 16.16
N GLY A 34 7.29 17.71 16.32
CA GLY A 34 7.83 18.17 17.61
C GLY A 34 9.35 18.08 17.81
N LEU A 35 10.14 17.97 16.74
CA LEU A 35 11.59 18.15 16.82
C LEU A 35 11.90 19.62 17.14
N SER A 36 12.44 19.88 18.32
CA SER A 36 12.94 21.18 18.73
C SER A 36 14.45 21.22 18.57
N TRP A 37 15.00 22.40 18.29
CA TRP A 37 16.41 22.56 18.04
C TRP A 37 16.93 23.90 18.57
N GLU A 38 18.22 23.95 18.86
CA GLU A 38 18.92 25.15 19.29
C GLU A 38 20.37 25.09 18.80
N VAL A 39 20.88 26.24 18.34
CA VAL A 39 22.28 26.41 17.97
C VAL A 39 22.96 27.24 19.07
N ARG A 40 24.05 26.74 19.65
CA ARG A 40 24.80 27.40 20.73
C ARG A 40 26.29 27.47 20.39
N GLY A 41 27.00 28.44 20.97
CA GLY A 41 28.46 28.47 20.95
C GLY A 41 29.07 29.30 19.80
N ASP A 42 30.35 29.03 19.52
CA ASP A 42 31.20 29.83 18.63
C ASP A 42 30.75 29.78 17.16
N GLY A 43 30.92 30.90 16.45
CA GLY A 43 30.43 31.12 15.08
C GLY A 43 31.10 30.23 14.03
N GLU A 44 32.26 29.65 14.31
CA GLU A 44 32.97 28.75 13.39
C GLU A 44 32.66 27.27 13.63
N LYS A 45 32.29 26.87 14.86
CA LYS A 45 32.01 25.48 15.24
C LYS A 45 30.82 25.39 16.20
N PRO A 46 29.62 25.75 15.72
CA PRO A 46 28.45 25.78 16.57
C PRO A 46 28.07 24.39 17.08
N LEU A 47 27.51 24.35 18.28
CA LEU A 47 26.87 23.19 18.85
C LEU A 47 25.40 23.19 18.45
N LEU A 48 24.98 22.16 17.74
CA LEU A 48 23.59 21.89 17.42
C LEU A 48 23.01 20.95 18.47
N HIS A 49 21.98 21.41 19.17
CA HIS A 49 21.17 20.62 20.09
C HIS A 49 19.82 20.32 19.45
N LEU A 50 19.43 19.05 19.42
CA LEU A 50 18.19 18.53 18.86
C LEU A 50 17.47 17.73 19.94
N TRP A 51 16.17 17.96 20.16
CA TRP A 51 15.40 17.19 21.12
C TRP A 51 13.93 17.00 20.73
N ALA A 52 13.37 15.87 21.17
CA ALA A 52 11.96 15.48 21.11
C ALA A 52 11.65 14.56 22.31
N GLU A 53 10.39 14.13 22.48
CA GLU A 53 9.93 13.36 23.65
C GLU A 53 10.80 12.13 23.99
N ARG A 54 11.32 11.44 22.96
CA ARG A 54 12.17 10.24 23.11
C ARG A 54 13.57 10.38 22.52
N PHE A 55 14.00 11.61 22.20
CA PHE A 55 15.25 11.85 21.48
C PHE A 55 15.95 13.10 22.01
N ASN A 56 17.25 13.00 22.30
CA ASN A 56 18.05 14.14 22.70
C ASN A 56 19.50 13.96 22.22
N VAL A 57 19.95 14.84 21.34
CA VAL A 57 21.25 14.74 20.67
C VAL A 57 21.91 16.12 20.61
N THR A 58 23.18 16.18 21.00
CA THR A 58 24.03 17.36 20.80
C THR A 58 25.23 16.99 19.92
N ARG A 59 25.51 17.80 18.90
CA ARG A 59 26.61 17.61 17.95
C ARG A 59 27.32 18.92 17.66
N ARG A 60 28.64 18.87 17.47
CA ARG A 60 29.38 20.03 16.96
C ARG A 60 29.35 20.02 15.44
N VAL A 61 28.89 21.10 14.83
CA VAL A 61 28.79 21.20 13.37
C VAL A 61 30.12 21.74 12.83
N LEU A 62 30.69 21.00 11.88
CA LEU A 62 31.95 21.32 11.21
C LEU A 62 31.71 22.05 9.89
N ALA A 63 30.67 21.63 9.15
CA ALA A 63 30.28 22.24 7.89
C ALA A 63 28.86 21.82 7.48
N ILE A 64 28.19 22.66 6.69
CA ILE A 64 27.06 22.27 5.85
C ILE A 64 27.65 21.70 4.57
N THR A 65 27.45 20.40 4.34
CA THR A 65 28.03 19.68 3.19
C THR A 65 27.10 19.59 1.99
N ASP A 66 25.79 19.71 2.22
CA ASP A 66 24.78 19.76 1.17
C ASP A 66 23.54 20.51 1.68
N TYR A 67 22.95 21.34 0.82
CA TYR A 67 21.71 22.06 1.07
C TYR A 67 20.87 22.09 -0.20
N SER A 68 19.66 21.55 -0.12
CA SER A 68 18.70 21.50 -1.21
C SER A 68 17.29 21.56 -0.64
N GLU A 69 16.28 21.71 -1.50
CA GLU A 69 14.87 21.60 -1.08
C GLU A 69 14.53 20.24 -0.44
N GLN A 70 15.27 19.18 -0.78
CA GLN A 70 14.98 17.80 -0.35
C GLN A 70 15.70 17.40 0.93
N ARG A 71 16.94 17.87 1.11
CA ARG A 71 17.83 17.48 2.20
C ARG A 71 18.78 18.59 2.65
N LEU A 72 19.14 18.54 3.92
CA LEU A 72 20.21 19.31 4.54
C LEU A 72 21.19 18.33 5.20
N VAL A 73 22.45 18.33 4.76
CA VAL A 73 23.48 17.39 5.24
C VAL A 73 24.61 18.14 5.94
N LEU A 74 24.88 17.76 7.18
CA LEU A 74 25.90 18.33 8.03
C LEU A 74 27.05 17.33 8.26
N ALA A 75 28.28 17.83 8.19
CA ALA A 75 29.42 17.16 8.78
C ALA A 75 29.49 17.54 10.27
N VAL A 76 29.42 16.54 11.15
CA VAL A 76 29.35 16.75 12.59
C VAL A 76 30.42 15.97 13.35
N GLU A 77 30.84 16.49 14.49
CA GLU A 77 31.70 15.80 15.44
C GLU A 77 30.88 15.36 16.66
N ARG A 78 30.98 14.06 16.99
CA ARG A 78 30.42 13.50 18.22
C ARG A 78 31.46 13.59 19.33
N PHE A 79 31.03 14.06 20.51
CA PHE A 79 31.89 14.08 21.69
C PHE A 79 32.48 12.68 21.96
N GLY A 80 33.82 12.59 21.91
CA GLY A 80 34.56 11.35 22.14
C GLY A 80 34.93 10.53 20.88
N ARG A 81 34.66 11.01 19.67
CA ARG A 81 35.11 10.37 18.41
C ARG A 81 35.85 11.36 17.51
N ALA A 82 37.00 10.93 16.97
CA ALA A 82 37.89 11.78 16.18
C ALA A 82 37.49 11.92 14.70
N LYS A 83 36.56 11.10 14.18
CA LYS A 83 36.15 11.14 12.77
C LYS A 83 34.84 11.93 12.62
N PRO A 84 34.75 12.86 11.65
CA PRO A 84 33.49 13.49 11.28
C PRO A 84 32.45 12.45 10.88
N GLU A 85 31.25 12.58 11.44
CA GLU A 85 30.08 11.76 11.14
C GLU A 85 29.08 12.58 10.31
N ARG A 86 28.18 11.90 9.60
CA ARG A 86 27.19 12.53 8.73
C ARG A 86 25.84 12.59 9.43
N LEU A 87 25.30 13.80 9.55
CA LEU A 87 23.95 14.06 10.04
C LEU A 87 23.10 14.66 8.91
N GLU A 88 21.99 14.03 8.55
CA GLU A 88 21.16 14.42 7.42
C GLU A 88 19.71 14.64 7.86
N PHE A 89 19.16 15.80 7.50
CA PHE A 89 17.75 16.14 7.60
C PHE A 89 17.13 15.92 6.23
N ALA A 90 16.06 15.13 6.14
CA ALA A 90 15.34 14.85 4.89
C ALA A 90 13.87 15.22 5.04
N ARG A 91 13.32 16.03 4.12
CA ARG A 91 11.88 16.35 4.14
C ARG A 91 11.07 15.14 3.69
N ARG A 92 10.01 14.82 4.44
CA ARG A 92 9.14 13.66 4.15
C ARG A 92 8.38 13.76 2.84
N GLU A 93 7.97 14.97 2.45
CA GLU A 93 7.31 15.24 1.17
C GLU A 93 8.24 14.94 -0.04
N PHE A 94 9.55 15.02 0.18
CA PHE A 94 10.60 14.65 -0.76
C PHE A 94 11.27 13.33 -0.39
N GLU A 95 10.70 12.53 0.54
CA GLU A 95 11.17 11.17 0.76
C GLU A 95 11.14 10.49 -0.59
N ARG A 96 12.34 10.27 -1.13
CA ARG A 96 12.61 9.47 -2.31
C ARG A 96 11.74 8.24 -2.15
N GLY A 97 10.68 8.11 -2.94
CA GLY A 97 9.69 7.06 -2.75
C GLY A 97 10.34 5.70 -2.94
N ALA A 98 10.96 5.15 -1.90
CA ALA A 98 11.70 3.90 -1.86
C ALA A 98 12.67 3.59 -3.03
N ARG A 99 12.89 4.50 -3.98
CA ARG A 99 13.35 4.13 -5.33
C ARG A 99 14.85 3.99 -5.48
N GLN A 100 15.64 4.21 -4.41
CA GLN A 100 17.10 4.10 -4.50
C GLN A 100 17.73 3.73 -3.14
N LEU A 101 17.31 2.60 -2.54
CA LEU A 101 18.30 1.80 -1.83
C LEU A 101 19.15 1.13 -2.90
N SER A 102 20.48 1.27 -2.83
CA SER A 102 21.31 0.43 -3.66
C SER A 102 21.02 -1.03 -3.29
N ARG A 103 21.11 -1.92 -4.28
CA ARG A 103 20.92 -3.36 -4.07
C ARG A 103 21.73 -3.90 -2.88
N LYS A 104 22.95 -3.37 -2.69
CA LYS A 104 23.84 -3.72 -1.60
C LYS A 104 23.30 -3.26 -0.24
N GLU A 105 22.87 -2.01 -0.13
CA GLU A 105 22.28 -1.46 1.11
C GLU A 105 21.02 -2.22 1.51
N PHE A 106 20.15 -2.55 0.55
CA PHE A 106 18.96 -3.36 0.83
C PHE A 106 19.32 -4.75 1.37
N CYS A 107 20.33 -5.41 0.80
CA CYS A 107 20.83 -6.69 1.31
C CYS A 107 21.39 -6.59 2.75
N GLU A 108 22.09 -5.50 3.07
CA GLU A 108 22.61 -5.26 4.43
C GLU A 108 21.48 -5.02 5.43
N GLN A 109 20.50 -4.20 5.08
CA GLN A 109 19.30 -3.94 5.89
C GLN A 109 18.48 -5.21 6.10
N LEU A 110 18.24 -5.98 5.04
CA LEU A 110 17.51 -7.24 5.13
C LEU A 110 18.22 -8.25 6.04
N ARG A 111 19.56 -8.31 6.00
CA ARG A 111 20.32 -9.17 6.91
C ARG A 111 20.09 -8.76 8.38
N ALA A 112 20.13 -7.46 8.68
CA ALA A 112 19.86 -6.96 10.03
C ALA A 112 18.42 -7.26 10.48
N LEU A 113 17.44 -6.99 9.61
CA LEU A 113 16.03 -7.28 9.84
C LEU A 113 15.79 -8.77 10.14
N LEU A 114 16.40 -9.66 9.37
CA LEU A 114 16.25 -11.11 9.57
C LEU A 114 16.84 -11.57 10.90
N ALA A 115 17.97 -11.01 11.32
CA ALA A 115 18.58 -11.32 12.61
C ALA A 115 17.75 -10.80 13.79
N GLU A 116 17.09 -9.65 13.63
CA GLU A 116 16.23 -9.05 14.66
C GLU A 116 14.89 -9.79 14.79
N GLN A 117 14.22 -10.06 13.66
CA GLN A 117 12.88 -10.65 13.63
C GLN A 117 12.88 -12.19 13.79
N PHE A 118 14.01 -12.84 13.52
CA PHE A 118 14.18 -14.28 13.68
C PHE A 118 15.48 -14.58 14.46
N PRO A 119 15.54 -14.31 15.77
CA PRO A 119 16.76 -14.43 16.57
C PRO A 119 17.32 -15.86 16.66
N ASP A 120 16.48 -16.88 16.46
CA ASP A 120 16.89 -18.29 16.43
C ASP A 120 17.49 -18.71 15.08
N ASP A 121 17.47 -17.83 14.08
CA ASP A 121 17.89 -18.12 12.72
C ASP A 121 19.23 -17.45 12.41
N THR A 122 20.11 -18.20 11.77
CA THR A 122 21.38 -17.69 11.25
C THR A 122 21.29 -17.49 9.74
N VAL A 123 21.68 -16.31 9.25
CA VAL A 123 21.71 -16.01 7.81
C VAL A 123 22.95 -16.66 7.18
N GLU A 124 22.79 -17.80 6.51
CA GLU A 124 23.90 -18.51 5.84
C GLU A 124 24.36 -17.80 4.57
N SER A 125 23.39 -17.32 3.77
CA SER A 125 23.66 -16.62 2.51
C SER A 125 22.56 -15.62 2.22
N LEU A 126 22.94 -14.50 1.60
CA LEU A 126 22.00 -13.49 1.12
C LEU A 126 22.62 -12.74 -0.06
N THR A 127 21.92 -12.70 -1.18
CA THR A 127 22.36 -12.07 -2.43
C THR A 127 21.19 -11.45 -3.18
N ILE A 128 21.46 -10.41 -3.96
CA ILE A 128 20.51 -9.73 -4.85
C ILE A 128 21.03 -9.67 -6.30
N SER A 129 22.19 -10.27 -6.57
CA SER A 129 22.74 -10.33 -7.92
C SER A 129 21.84 -11.16 -8.83
N ALA A 130 21.75 -10.81 -10.10
CA ALA A 130 21.02 -11.63 -11.07
C ALA A 130 21.76 -12.96 -11.32
N ASP A 131 21.00 -14.04 -11.51
CA ASP A 131 21.48 -15.34 -11.98
C ASP A 131 20.53 -15.81 -13.08
N LEU A 132 20.75 -15.27 -14.28
CA LEU A 132 19.86 -15.45 -15.44
C LEU A 132 19.85 -16.90 -15.95
N GLY A 133 20.93 -17.64 -15.74
CA GLY A 133 21.01 -19.06 -16.09
C GLY A 133 20.04 -19.94 -15.30
N HIS A 134 19.53 -19.43 -14.17
CA HIS A 134 18.54 -20.10 -13.33
C HIS A 134 17.25 -19.28 -13.19
N SER A 135 17.03 -18.31 -14.08
CA SER A 135 15.85 -17.44 -14.09
C SER A 135 15.65 -16.64 -12.79
N LEU A 136 16.74 -16.28 -12.10
CA LEU A 136 16.68 -15.48 -10.87
C LEU A 136 17.04 -14.03 -11.18
N SER A 137 16.04 -13.15 -11.11
CA SER A 137 16.25 -11.73 -11.39
C SER A 137 17.04 -11.03 -10.27
N GLY A 138 17.65 -9.89 -10.60
CA GLY A 138 18.31 -9.00 -9.63
C GLY A 138 17.35 -8.02 -8.95
N ASN A 139 16.04 -8.23 -9.07
CA ASN A 139 15.01 -7.39 -8.47
C ASN A 139 14.64 -7.87 -7.05
N TYR A 140 15.04 -9.09 -6.68
CA TYR A 140 14.73 -9.66 -5.37
C TYR A 140 16.01 -10.10 -4.67
N ALA A 141 16.12 -9.74 -3.39
CA ALA A 141 17.12 -10.36 -2.53
C ALA A 141 16.65 -11.78 -2.20
N ARG A 142 17.58 -12.73 -2.18
CA ARG A 142 17.32 -14.14 -1.91
C ARG A 142 18.44 -14.73 -1.08
N GLY A 143 18.10 -15.69 -0.23
CA GLY A 143 19.04 -16.25 0.71
C GLY A 143 18.56 -17.51 1.40
N LEU A 144 19.37 -17.96 2.34
CA LEU A 144 19.12 -19.13 3.19
C LEU A 144 19.32 -18.78 4.65
N LEU A 145 18.39 -19.27 5.45
CA LEU A 145 18.39 -19.17 6.91
C LEU A 145 18.55 -20.57 7.49
N ARG A 146 19.31 -20.71 8.57
CA ARG A 146 19.45 -21.95 9.33
C ARG A 146 18.93 -21.76 10.74
N ARG A 147 17.99 -22.63 11.15
CA ARG A 147 17.51 -22.79 12.52
C ARG A 147 17.89 -24.20 12.99
N GLY A 148 18.96 -24.32 13.76
CA GLY A 148 19.50 -25.64 14.15
C GLY A 148 19.86 -26.49 12.92
N SER A 149 19.23 -27.65 12.76
CA SER A 149 19.40 -28.55 11.60
C SER A 149 18.49 -28.22 10.41
N VAL A 150 17.52 -27.31 10.59
CA VAL A 150 16.51 -26.98 9.59
C VAL A 150 16.92 -25.73 8.82
N ARG A 151 16.65 -25.70 7.51
CA ARG A 151 16.88 -24.53 6.67
C ARG A 151 15.60 -23.98 6.07
N TYR A 152 15.58 -22.67 5.87
CA TYR A 152 14.52 -21.94 5.20
C TYR A 152 15.10 -21.11 4.06
N ALA A 153 14.42 -21.12 2.91
CA ALA A 153 14.67 -20.16 1.86
C ALA A 153 14.03 -18.81 2.23
N VAL A 154 14.66 -17.71 1.86
CA VAL A 154 14.07 -16.37 1.95
C VAL A 154 14.14 -15.67 0.61
N LEU A 155 13.09 -14.95 0.25
CA LEU A 155 13.06 -14.00 -0.85
C LEU A 155 12.40 -12.69 -0.38
N ALA A 156 13.00 -11.56 -0.70
CA ALA A 156 12.49 -10.25 -0.34
C ALA A 156 12.50 -9.30 -1.53
N ALA A 157 11.39 -8.58 -1.72
CA ALA A 157 11.29 -7.49 -2.70
C ALA A 157 11.72 -6.16 -2.04
N PRO A 158 12.64 -5.39 -2.63
CA PRO A 158 12.95 -4.04 -2.20
C PRO A 158 11.70 -3.15 -2.25
N PRO A 159 11.60 -2.15 -1.35
CA PRO A 159 10.56 -1.14 -1.49
C PRO A 159 10.85 -0.31 -2.76
N GLY A 160 9.81 0.25 -3.39
CA GLY A 160 9.96 1.13 -4.56
C GLY A 160 10.07 0.40 -5.91
N GLU A 161 10.02 -0.93 -5.90
CA GLU A 161 9.78 -1.74 -7.10
C GLU A 161 8.38 -1.49 -7.68
N SER A 162 8.19 -1.81 -8.96
CA SER A 162 6.87 -1.70 -9.59
C SER A 162 5.87 -2.68 -8.97
N SER A 163 4.58 -2.37 -9.11
CA SER A 163 3.50 -3.30 -8.72
C SER A 163 3.64 -4.64 -9.45
N ASP A 164 3.98 -4.62 -10.74
CA ASP A 164 4.19 -5.83 -11.53
C ASP A 164 5.37 -6.68 -11.01
N THR A 165 6.50 -6.07 -10.65
CA THR A 165 7.61 -6.78 -9.99
C THR A 165 7.12 -7.41 -8.68
N THR A 166 6.37 -6.66 -7.87
CA THR A 166 5.90 -7.17 -6.59
C THR A 166 4.92 -8.31 -6.76
N ASP A 167 3.98 -8.21 -7.71
CA ASP A 167 2.99 -9.26 -8.01
C ASP A 167 3.65 -10.53 -8.57
N ASN A 168 4.72 -10.37 -9.37
CA ASN A 168 5.47 -11.46 -9.98
C ASN A 168 6.50 -12.11 -9.04
N CYS A 169 6.70 -11.58 -7.82
CA CYS A 169 7.70 -12.09 -6.88
C CYS A 169 7.51 -13.58 -6.55
N LEU A 170 6.26 -14.07 -6.52
CA LEU A 170 5.92 -15.43 -6.14
C LEU A 170 6.56 -16.46 -7.08
N THR A 171 6.58 -16.18 -8.38
CA THR A 171 7.24 -17.03 -9.38
C THR A 171 8.73 -17.18 -9.07
N PHE A 172 9.42 -16.07 -8.82
CA PHE A 172 10.85 -16.08 -8.48
C PHE A 172 11.11 -16.73 -7.11
N ALA A 173 10.18 -16.62 -6.18
CA ALA A 173 10.28 -17.25 -4.87
C ALA A 173 10.18 -18.78 -4.97
N LEU A 174 9.28 -19.28 -5.83
CA LEU A 174 9.16 -20.71 -6.12
C LEU A 174 10.36 -21.25 -6.89
N LEU A 175 10.87 -20.51 -7.87
CA LEU A 175 12.11 -20.86 -8.57
C LEU A 175 13.30 -20.95 -7.60
N TRP A 176 13.41 -19.97 -6.69
CA TRP A 176 14.43 -19.97 -5.65
C TRP A 176 14.29 -21.17 -4.71
N LEU A 177 13.08 -21.46 -4.22
CA LEU A 177 12.83 -22.62 -3.36
C LEU A 177 13.20 -23.94 -4.04
N SER A 178 12.84 -24.10 -5.33
CA SER A 178 13.18 -25.27 -6.13
C SER A 178 14.70 -25.44 -6.25
N ARG A 179 15.40 -24.37 -6.63
CA ARG A 179 16.87 -24.39 -6.74
C ARG A 179 17.52 -24.68 -5.40
N ALA A 180 17.09 -24.02 -4.34
CA ALA A 180 17.65 -24.19 -3.02
C ALA A 180 17.55 -25.65 -2.56
N ARG A 181 16.43 -26.33 -2.86
CA ARG A 181 16.25 -27.77 -2.59
C ARG A 181 17.15 -28.67 -3.43
N GLN A 182 17.44 -28.29 -4.67
CA GLN A 182 18.31 -29.06 -5.57
C GLN A 182 19.80 -28.87 -5.28
N SER A 183 20.22 -27.65 -4.95
CA SER A 183 21.64 -27.28 -4.79
C SER A 183 22.22 -27.64 -3.43
N HIS A 184 21.42 -28.13 -2.48
CA HIS A 184 21.87 -28.42 -1.12
C HIS A 184 21.84 -29.92 -0.82
N ALA A 185 23.02 -30.55 -0.89
CA ALA A 185 23.21 -31.96 -0.58
C ALA A 185 23.17 -32.30 0.93
N GLY A 186 23.13 -31.29 1.81
CA GLY A 186 23.38 -31.44 3.27
C GLY A 186 22.21 -31.09 4.20
N GLY A 187 20.96 -31.08 3.72
CA GLY A 187 19.78 -30.97 4.60
C GLY A 187 18.51 -30.48 3.90
N THR A 188 17.36 -30.74 4.54
CA THR A 188 16.04 -30.41 4.00
C THR A 188 15.71 -28.93 4.17
N ILE A 189 15.30 -28.28 3.08
CA ILE A 189 14.71 -26.94 3.13
C ILE A 189 13.24 -27.07 3.47
N ALA A 190 12.90 -26.71 4.71
CA ALA A 190 11.57 -26.89 5.28
C ALA A 190 10.53 -25.99 4.63
N GLY A 191 10.91 -24.79 4.19
CA GLY A 191 9.96 -23.85 3.60
C GLY A 191 10.61 -22.58 3.07
N LEU A 192 9.77 -21.62 2.73
CA LEU A 192 10.15 -20.35 2.10
C LEU A 192 9.51 -19.18 2.87
N ARG A 193 10.26 -18.10 3.09
CA ARG A 193 9.72 -16.83 3.59
C ARG A 193 9.76 -15.79 2.49
N VAL A 194 8.61 -15.21 2.17
CA VAL A 194 8.47 -14.14 1.19
C VAL A 194 8.20 -12.84 1.96
N ILE A 195 9.07 -11.85 1.78
CA ILE A 195 8.99 -10.56 2.46
C ILE A 195 8.71 -9.48 1.40
N LEU A 196 7.61 -8.76 1.55
CA LEU A 196 7.18 -7.71 0.63
C LEU A 196 7.04 -6.39 1.37
N PRO A 197 7.11 -5.24 0.69
CA PRO A 197 6.77 -3.97 1.30
C PRO A 197 5.33 -3.95 1.82
N LYS A 198 5.08 -3.22 2.91
CA LYS A 198 3.74 -3.05 3.47
C LYS A 198 2.70 -2.63 2.42
N ASN A 199 1.49 -3.17 2.54
CA ASN A 199 0.35 -2.94 1.64
C ASN A 199 0.56 -3.41 0.18
N THR A 200 1.54 -4.26 -0.08
CA THR A 200 1.79 -4.78 -1.43
C THR A 200 1.57 -6.29 -1.57
N ALA A 201 1.32 -6.99 -0.46
CA ALA A 201 1.23 -8.44 -0.47
C ALA A 201 -0.12 -9.00 -0.94
N ARG A 202 -1.13 -8.15 -1.20
CA ARG A 202 -2.51 -8.58 -1.46
C ARG A 202 -2.64 -9.56 -2.64
N THR A 203 -2.13 -9.20 -3.82
CA THR A 203 -2.19 -10.07 -5.00
C THR A 203 -1.43 -11.37 -4.77
N VAL A 204 -0.26 -11.29 -4.14
CA VAL A 204 0.60 -12.44 -3.84
C VAL A 204 -0.09 -13.38 -2.86
N ALA A 205 -0.74 -12.85 -1.83
CA ALA A 205 -1.51 -13.60 -0.85
C ALA A 205 -2.70 -14.34 -1.48
N HIS A 206 -3.42 -13.71 -2.41
CA HIS A 206 -4.48 -14.37 -3.19
C HIS A 206 -3.94 -15.57 -3.98
N ARG A 207 -2.81 -15.40 -4.68
CA ARG A 207 -2.17 -16.48 -5.45
C ARG A 207 -1.66 -17.59 -4.54
N PHE A 208 -1.21 -17.23 -3.35
CA PHE A 208 -0.73 -18.16 -2.33
C PHE A 208 -1.78 -19.17 -1.88
N ALA A 209 -3.05 -18.75 -1.81
CA ALA A 209 -4.16 -19.62 -1.43
C ALA A 209 -4.35 -20.80 -2.41
N ALA A 210 -3.83 -20.69 -3.64
CA ALA A 210 -3.86 -21.75 -4.64
C ALA A 210 -2.63 -22.68 -4.59
N LEU A 211 -1.64 -22.41 -3.73
CA LEU A 211 -0.42 -23.22 -3.64
C LEU A 211 -0.58 -24.41 -2.69
N ASP A 212 0.18 -25.47 -2.96
CA ASP A 212 0.22 -26.65 -2.10
C ASP A 212 0.81 -26.31 -0.72
N SER A 213 0.06 -26.64 0.33
CA SER A 213 0.46 -26.43 1.74
C SER A 213 1.81 -27.05 2.12
N ARG A 214 2.24 -28.11 1.42
CA ARG A 214 3.55 -28.77 1.62
C ARG A 214 4.74 -27.89 1.28
N LEU A 215 4.55 -26.79 0.54
CA LEU A 215 5.61 -25.83 0.26
C LEU A 215 5.99 -25.01 1.50
N ALA A 216 5.15 -25.00 2.55
CA ALA A 216 5.39 -24.34 3.83
C ALA A 216 5.93 -22.90 3.66
N ILE A 217 5.23 -22.13 2.84
CA ILE A 217 5.60 -20.75 2.56
C ILE A 217 5.00 -19.86 3.66
N GLY A 218 5.74 -18.85 4.12
CA GLY A 218 5.26 -17.78 4.97
C GLY A 218 5.35 -16.44 4.26
N LEU A 219 4.28 -15.65 4.28
CA LEU A 219 4.21 -14.32 3.69
C LEU A 219 4.30 -13.26 4.79
N TYR A 220 5.15 -12.26 4.57
CA TYR A 220 5.40 -11.19 5.51
C TYR A 220 5.38 -9.85 4.80
N GLU A 221 4.80 -8.85 5.45
CA GLU A 221 4.93 -7.45 5.07
C GLU A 221 5.97 -6.76 5.95
N HIS A 222 6.89 -6.04 5.33
CA HIS A 222 7.87 -5.22 6.02
C HIS A 222 7.33 -3.80 6.13
N GLU A 223 7.20 -3.33 7.37
CA GLU A 223 6.92 -1.93 7.71
C GLU A 223 8.28 -1.23 7.94
N PRO A 224 8.76 -0.42 6.98
CA PRO A 224 10.08 0.21 7.09
C PRO A 224 10.19 1.17 8.27
N MET A 225 9.07 1.78 8.71
CA MET A 225 9.08 2.75 9.82
C MET A 225 9.38 2.11 11.18
N LEU A 226 8.84 0.91 11.41
CA LEU A 226 9.00 0.17 12.67
C LEU A 226 10.09 -0.88 12.57
N ASN A 227 10.60 -1.14 11.36
CA ASN A 227 11.52 -2.24 11.06
C ASN A 227 10.99 -3.61 11.52
N VAL A 228 9.69 -3.84 11.40
CA VAL A 228 9.04 -5.09 11.81
C VAL A 228 8.51 -5.85 10.60
N LEU A 229 8.44 -7.18 10.76
CA LEU A 229 7.79 -8.07 9.82
C LEU A 229 6.43 -8.48 10.37
N GLU A 230 5.37 -8.06 9.69
CA GLU A 230 4.01 -8.52 9.97
C GLU A 230 3.72 -9.77 9.16
N ARG A 231 3.35 -10.87 9.81
CA ARG A 231 2.97 -12.09 9.12
C ARG A 231 1.56 -11.92 8.56
N ILE A 232 1.43 -12.07 7.25
CA ILE A 232 0.14 -12.05 6.57
C ILE A 232 -0.43 -13.47 6.54
N ASP A 233 -1.67 -13.62 7.00
CA ASP A 233 -2.47 -14.80 6.70
C ASP A 233 -3.04 -14.67 5.27
N PRO A 234 -2.66 -15.53 4.33
CA PRO A 234 -3.20 -15.51 2.98
C PRO A 234 -4.73 -15.58 2.91
N ARG A 235 -5.38 -16.19 3.92
CA ARG A 235 -6.84 -16.26 4.02
C ARG A 235 -7.47 -14.90 4.34
N SER A 236 -6.75 -14.04 5.05
CA SER A 236 -7.22 -12.71 5.44
C SER A 236 -7.04 -11.68 4.32
N ALA A 237 -6.08 -11.87 3.42
CA ALA A 237 -5.80 -10.94 2.33
C ALA A 237 -6.90 -10.85 1.25
N GLY A 238 -7.84 -11.81 1.27
CA GLY A 238 -9.02 -11.82 0.38
C GLY A 238 -10.26 -11.15 0.96
N ASN A 239 -10.24 -10.79 2.25
CA ASN A 239 -11.31 -9.98 2.81
C ASN A 239 -11.11 -8.54 2.31
N VAL A 240 -11.86 -8.16 1.27
CA VAL A 240 -12.33 -6.78 1.15
C VAL A 240 -13.01 -6.48 2.49
N ASP A 241 -12.81 -5.31 3.10
CA ASP A 241 -13.49 -4.91 4.34
C ASP A 241 -15.02 -5.05 4.16
N THR A 242 -15.52 -6.26 4.41
CA THR A 242 -16.89 -6.65 4.14
C THR A 242 -17.54 -6.72 5.50
N TRP A 243 -18.08 -5.59 5.92
CA TRP A 243 -18.85 -5.52 7.15
C TRP A 243 -20.21 -6.18 6.91
N LEU A 244 -20.60 -7.12 7.77
CA LEU A 244 -21.98 -7.63 7.79
C LEU A 244 -22.87 -6.50 8.31
N VAL A 245 -23.54 -5.80 7.39
CA VAL A 245 -24.53 -4.79 7.75
C VAL A 245 -25.68 -5.49 8.47
N PRO A 246 -26.03 -5.09 9.71
CA PRO A 246 -27.18 -5.66 10.40
C PRO A 246 -28.44 -5.53 9.53
N ALA A 247 -29.18 -6.63 9.33
CA ALA A 247 -30.35 -6.67 8.44
C ALA A 247 -31.33 -5.51 8.67
N ARG A 248 -31.49 -5.10 9.94
CA ARG A 248 -32.36 -3.99 10.37
C ARG A 248 -31.98 -2.64 9.77
N GLU A 249 -30.70 -2.35 9.56
CA GLU A 249 -30.25 -1.08 9.00
C GLU A 249 -30.60 -0.99 7.50
N SER A 250 -30.37 -2.08 6.77
CA SER A 250 -30.76 -2.21 5.36
C SER A 250 -32.28 -2.12 5.18
N GLU A 251 -33.06 -2.82 6.01
CA GLU A 251 -34.52 -2.77 6.00
C GLU A 251 -35.06 -1.37 6.30
N SER A 252 -34.52 -0.69 7.32
CA SER A 252 -34.90 0.69 7.67
C SER A 252 -34.65 1.66 6.52
N LEU A 253 -33.49 1.57 5.87
CA LEU A 253 -33.16 2.42 4.72
C LEU A 253 -34.10 2.16 3.53
N LEU A 254 -34.38 0.88 3.23
CA LEU A 254 -35.33 0.50 2.19
C LEU A 254 -36.75 1.00 2.50
N GLN A 255 -37.20 0.89 3.75
CA GLN A 255 -38.53 1.36 4.16
C GLN A 255 -38.68 2.87 3.98
N ARG A 256 -37.64 3.66 4.31
CA ARG A 256 -37.62 5.10 4.06
C ARG A 256 -37.67 5.44 2.58
N ALA A 257 -36.91 4.72 1.75
CA ALA A 257 -36.83 4.98 0.31
C ALA A 257 -38.10 4.58 -0.45
N ARG A 258 -38.79 3.51 -0.01
CA ARG A 258 -40.00 2.98 -0.67
C ARG A 258 -41.06 4.05 -0.94
N GLN A 259 -41.32 4.93 0.03
CA GLN A 259 -42.33 6.00 -0.12
C GLN A 259 -42.10 6.88 -1.36
N SER A 260 -40.84 7.11 -1.75
CA SER A 260 -40.49 7.90 -2.94
C SER A 260 -40.34 7.04 -4.20
N LEU A 261 -40.01 5.76 -4.05
CA LEU A 261 -39.64 4.87 -5.15
C LEU A 261 -40.78 3.98 -5.67
N ASP A 262 -41.84 3.78 -4.89
CA ASP A 262 -42.93 2.85 -5.22
C ASP A 262 -43.57 3.17 -6.58
N THR A 263 -43.71 4.46 -6.95
CA THR A 263 -44.22 4.87 -8.27
C THR A 263 -43.31 4.42 -9.41
N ILE A 264 -41.98 4.45 -9.22
CA ILE A 264 -41.01 4.03 -10.23
C ILE A 264 -41.00 2.51 -10.32
N ILE A 265 -40.95 1.82 -9.17
CA ILE A 265 -40.95 0.36 -9.10
C ILE A 265 -42.23 -0.20 -9.72
N GLY A 266 -43.38 0.42 -9.47
CA GLY A 266 -44.68 0.00 -9.98
C GLY A 266 -44.80 0.04 -11.51
N THR A 267 -43.88 0.70 -12.23
CA THR A 267 -43.87 0.65 -13.70
C THR A 267 -43.43 -0.72 -14.23
N GLU A 268 -42.42 -1.33 -13.60
CA GLU A 268 -41.79 -2.58 -14.04
C GLU A 268 -41.29 -3.38 -12.81
N PRO A 269 -42.21 -3.91 -11.98
CA PRO A 269 -41.89 -4.45 -10.66
C PRO A 269 -40.97 -5.68 -10.72
N ASP A 270 -41.10 -6.51 -11.75
CA ASP A 270 -40.28 -7.72 -11.92
C ASP A 270 -38.89 -7.42 -12.49
N SER A 271 -38.71 -6.23 -13.10
CA SER A 271 -37.45 -5.84 -13.74
C SER A 271 -36.61 -4.91 -12.86
N ILE A 272 -37.21 -4.22 -11.88
CA ILE A 272 -36.54 -3.24 -11.02
C ILE A 272 -36.22 -3.86 -9.65
N SER A 273 -34.93 -3.85 -9.28
CA SER A 273 -34.45 -4.30 -7.97
C SER A 273 -33.83 -3.15 -7.18
N LEU A 274 -33.98 -3.18 -5.86
CA LEU A 274 -33.41 -2.20 -4.93
C LEU A 274 -32.16 -2.75 -4.24
N HIS A 275 -31.11 -1.93 -4.17
CA HIS A 275 -29.83 -2.29 -3.56
C HIS A 275 -29.42 -1.20 -2.56
N PRO A 276 -29.60 -1.41 -1.25
CA PRO A 276 -29.25 -0.41 -0.24
C PRO A 276 -27.72 -0.34 -0.07
N ALA A 277 -27.19 0.88 -0.04
CA ALA A 277 -25.83 1.20 0.34
C ALA A 277 -25.86 1.95 1.67
N VAL A 278 -25.88 1.20 2.78
CA VAL A 278 -26.08 1.76 4.13
C VAL A 278 -25.00 2.77 4.53
N GLN A 279 -23.75 2.55 4.10
CA GLN A 279 -22.63 3.47 4.38
C GLN A 279 -22.85 4.87 3.79
N THR A 280 -23.35 4.95 2.55
CA THR A 280 -23.63 6.22 1.87
C THR A 280 -25.06 6.69 2.09
N ARG A 281 -25.90 5.88 2.74
CA ARG A 281 -27.35 6.07 2.93
C ARG A 281 -28.13 6.21 1.63
N GLU A 282 -27.67 5.51 0.60
CA GLU A 282 -28.27 5.52 -0.73
C GLU A 282 -29.05 4.23 -0.99
N VAL A 283 -30.07 4.31 -1.85
CA VAL A 283 -30.76 3.12 -2.37
C VAL A 283 -30.70 3.15 -3.89
N TRP A 284 -30.03 2.16 -4.45
CA TRP A 284 -29.80 2.06 -5.88
C TRP A 284 -30.90 1.24 -6.55
N LEU A 285 -31.44 1.78 -7.64
CA LEU A 285 -32.41 1.09 -8.49
C LEU A 285 -31.67 0.50 -9.68
N ARG A 286 -31.84 -0.81 -9.85
CA ARG A 286 -31.26 -1.56 -10.97
C ARG A 286 -32.35 -2.18 -11.82
N PHE A 287 -32.36 -1.85 -13.10
CA PHE A 287 -33.21 -2.49 -14.09
C PHE A 287 -32.45 -3.69 -14.64
N ARG A 288 -32.84 -4.89 -14.22
CA ARG A 288 -32.20 -6.16 -14.60
C ARG A 288 -30.66 -6.06 -14.51
N GLY A 289 -30.20 -5.75 -13.30
CA GLY A 289 -28.78 -5.61 -12.97
C GLY A 289 -28.15 -4.25 -13.31
N LEU A 290 -28.69 -3.46 -14.26
CA LEU A 290 -28.10 -2.17 -14.62
C LEU A 290 -28.62 -1.05 -13.73
N SER A 291 -27.69 -0.37 -13.05
CA SER A 291 -28.01 0.83 -12.28
C SER A 291 -28.50 1.97 -13.18
N PHE A 292 -29.71 2.46 -12.92
CA PHE A 292 -30.30 3.58 -13.69
C PHE A 292 -30.83 4.70 -12.80
N ALA A 293 -31.00 4.47 -11.49
CA ALA A 293 -31.38 5.52 -10.56
C ALA A 293 -30.81 5.26 -9.15
N CYS A 294 -30.74 6.31 -8.36
CA CYS A 294 -30.31 6.31 -6.98
C CYS A 294 -31.20 7.24 -6.17
N TRP A 295 -31.70 6.75 -5.04
CA TRP A 295 -32.34 7.56 -4.02
C TRP A 295 -31.32 7.93 -2.94
N ASN A 296 -31.29 9.18 -2.54
CA ASN A 296 -30.48 9.69 -1.44
C ASN A 296 -31.30 10.72 -0.65
N ASP A 297 -31.67 10.36 0.58
CA ASP A 297 -32.35 11.21 1.56
C ASP A 297 -33.54 12.02 0.98
N GLY A 298 -34.45 11.32 0.30
CA GLY A 298 -35.67 11.91 -0.26
C GLY A 298 -35.53 12.47 -1.68
N ARG A 299 -34.31 12.55 -2.22
CA ARG A 299 -34.06 12.95 -3.60
C ARG A 299 -33.78 11.75 -4.48
N ILE A 300 -34.28 11.77 -5.70
CA ILE A 300 -34.07 10.71 -6.69
C ILE A 300 -33.22 11.28 -7.81
N TYR A 301 -32.16 10.57 -8.17
CA TYR A 301 -31.33 10.85 -9.33
C TYR A 301 -31.46 9.70 -10.31
N PHE A 302 -31.61 9.99 -11.61
CA PHE A 302 -31.74 8.98 -12.64
C PHE A 302 -30.82 9.27 -13.83
N GLY A 303 -30.43 8.20 -14.52
CA GLY A 303 -29.46 8.21 -15.60
C GLY A 303 -28.52 7.01 -15.54
N ILE A 304 -27.82 6.74 -16.65
CA ILE A 304 -26.89 5.62 -16.78
C ILE A 304 -25.46 6.16 -16.75
N GLY A 305 -24.59 5.52 -15.98
CA GLY A 305 -23.20 5.95 -15.80
C GLY A 305 -23.11 7.33 -15.12
N GLU A 306 -22.34 8.23 -15.73
CA GLU A 306 -22.08 9.60 -15.27
C GLU A 306 -23.21 10.59 -15.62
N CYS A 307 -24.12 10.23 -16.52
CA CYS A 307 -25.18 11.12 -16.99
C CYS A 307 -26.40 11.13 -16.05
N ARG A 308 -26.20 11.49 -14.79
CA ARG A 308 -27.27 11.50 -13.77
C ARG A 308 -27.80 12.89 -13.52
N ARG A 309 -29.11 12.96 -13.34
CA ARG A 309 -29.81 14.21 -12.98
C ARG A 309 -30.91 13.94 -11.99
N GLU A 310 -31.24 14.98 -11.23
CA GLU A 310 -32.30 14.95 -10.24
C GLU A 310 -33.68 14.82 -10.90
N LEU A 311 -34.53 13.98 -10.33
CA LEU A 311 -35.93 13.83 -10.71
C LEU A 311 -36.72 15.02 -10.19
N LYS A 312 -37.26 15.80 -11.13
CA LYS A 312 -38.12 16.95 -10.92
C LYS A 312 -39.37 16.77 -11.77
N THR A 313 -40.41 17.55 -11.51
CA THR A 313 -41.65 17.51 -12.30
C THR A 313 -41.37 17.70 -13.80
N THR A 314 -40.37 18.51 -14.16
CA THR A 314 -39.94 18.75 -15.55
C THR A 314 -39.20 17.58 -16.19
N SER A 315 -38.50 16.74 -15.40
CA SER A 315 -37.71 15.61 -15.90
C SER A 315 -38.44 14.25 -15.82
N GLN A 316 -39.69 14.24 -15.34
CA GLN A 316 -40.49 13.02 -15.18
C GLN A 316 -40.79 12.32 -16.52
N LYS A 317 -41.03 13.08 -17.59
CA LYS A 317 -41.22 12.52 -18.94
C LYS A 317 -39.98 11.76 -19.41
N ASP A 318 -38.80 12.27 -19.10
CA ASP A 318 -37.56 11.67 -19.54
C ASP A 318 -37.21 10.41 -18.76
N LEU A 319 -37.56 10.36 -17.46
CA LEU A 319 -37.46 9.13 -16.68
C LEU A 319 -38.34 8.04 -17.29
N LYS A 320 -39.58 8.39 -17.68
CA LYS A 320 -40.49 7.45 -18.34
C LYS A 320 -39.90 6.93 -19.66
N GLN A 321 -39.34 7.82 -20.49
CA GLN A 321 -38.66 7.42 -21.72
C GLN A 321 -37.48 6.47 -21.45
N LEU A 322 -36.66 6.75 -20.44
CA LEU A 322 -35.54 5.88 -20.06
C LEU A 322 -36.02 4.48 -19.66
N LEU A 323 -37.11 4.38 -18.90
CA LEU A 323 -37.69 3.09 -18.50
C LEU A 323 -38.25 2.33 -19.70
N GLU A 324 -38.92 3.01 -20.63
CA GLU A 324 -39.40 2.40 -21.88
C GLU A 324 -38.24 1.88 -22.74
N ASP A 325 -37.14 2.64 -22.84
CA ASP A 325 -35.94 2.21 -23.57
C ASP A 325 -35.26 1.01 -22.87
N LEU A 326 -35.19 1.01 -21.54
CA LEU A 326 -34.68 -0.13 -20.77
C LEU A 326 -35.55 -1.38 -20.97
N ALA A 327 -36.87 -1.25 -20.90
CA ALA A 327 -37.79 -2.37 -21.11
C ALA A 327 -37.67 -2.95 -22.53
N ARG A 328 -37.50 -2.09 -23.54
CA ARG A 328 -37.39 -2.48 -24.95
C ARG A 328 -36.04 -3.14 -25.27
N TYR A 329 -34.94 -2.51 -24.86
CA TYR A 329 -33.61 -2.91 -25.31
C TYR A 329 -32.85 -3.78 -24.31
N ARG A 330 -33.16 -3.71 -23.02
CA ARG A 330 -32.55 -4.53 -21.97
C ARG A 330 -33.44 -5.74 -21.66
N HIS A 331 -33.69 -6.52 -22.71
CA HIS A 331 -34.56 -7.70 -22.68
C HIS A 331 -33.81 -8.96 -23.13
N PRO A 332 -34.00 -10.13 -22.47
CA PRO A 332 -33.39 -11.38 -22.92
C PRO A 332 -33.73 -11.72 -24.38
N LEU A 333 -34.94 -11.37 -24.80
CA LEU A 333 -35.44 -11.49 -26.17
C LEU A 333 -35.33 -10.18 -26.99
N ALA A 334 -34.42 -9.27 -26.63
CA ALA A 334 -34.27 -8.02 -27.37
C ALA A 334 -33.85 -8.28 -28.82
N THR A 335 -34.56 -7.66 -29.77
CA THR A 335 -34.31 -7.82 -31.21
C THR A 335 -32.96 -7.25 -31.65
N ASP A 336 -32.40 -6.32 -30.87
CA ASP A 336 -31.09 -5.71 -31.12
C ASP A 336 -30.13 -5.88 -29.93
N ALA A 337 -29.40 -7.01 -29.93
CA ALA A 337 -28.34 -7.31 -28.96
C ALA A 337 -27.08 -6.43 -29.13
N ARG A 338 -27.02 -5.56 -30.15
CA ARG A 338 -25.91 -4.60 -30.33
C ARG A 338 -26.19 -3.27 -29.64
N HIS A 339 -27.42 -3.03 -29.20
CA HIS A 339 -27.82 -1.79 -28.55
C HIS A 339 -27.01 -1.52 -27.27
N ALA A 340 -26.67 -0.26 -27.01
CA ALA A 340 -25.82 0.13 -25.89
C ALA A 340 -26.39 -0.32 -24.53
N LEU A 341 -27.70 -0.24 -24.35
CA LEU A 341 -28.39 -0.67 -23.11
C LEU A 341 -28.36 -2.18 -22.88
N TYR A 342 -28.31 -2.98 -23.95
CA TYR A 342 -28.13 -4.43 -23.85
C TYR A 342 -26.72 -4.76 -23.36
N ARG A 343 -25.71 -4.07 -23.91
CA ARG A 343 -24.29 -4.29 -23.61
C ARG A 343 -23.78 -3.60 -22.34
N ALA A 344 -24.53 -2.65 -21.79
CA ALA A 344 -24.15 -1.94 -20.58
C ALA A 344 -24.10 -2.91 -19.39
N GLN A 345 -22.93 -3.01 -18.74
CA GLN A 345 -22.60 -4.02 -17.71
C GLN A 345 -22.76 -5.47 -18.22
N PRO A 346 -21.74 -5.99 -18.94
CA PRO A 346 -21.78 -7.32 -19.59
C PRO A 346 -21.78 -8.51 -18.63
N GLU A 347 -21.67 -8.29 -17.32
CA GLU A 347 -21.53 -9.38 -16.37
C GLU A 347 -22.90 -9.97 -15.97
N ARG A 348 -23.14 -11.20 -16.49
CA ARG A 348 -23.87 -12.33 -15.87
C ARG A 348 -25.35 -12.64 -16.16
N TRP A 349 -26.06 -11.99 -17.09
CA TRP A 349 -27.49 -12.34 -17.25
C TRP A 349 -28.07 -12.34 -18.68
N LEU A 350 -27.24 -12.13 -19.72
CA LEU A 350 -27.69 -12.05 -21.12
C LEU A 350 -27.13 -13.15 -22.04
N GLU A 351 -26.40 -14.13 -21.49
CA GLU A 351 -25.82 -15.27 -22.22
C GLU A 351 -26.25 -16.63 -21.63
N SER A 352 -27.48 -16.73 -21.11
CA SER A 352 -28.08 -18.00 -20.67
C SER A 352 -29.05 -18.53 -21.72
#